data_AF-A0A1S3DGK3-F1
#
_entry.id   AF-A0A1S3DGK3-F1
#
_cell.length_a   1.000
_cell.length_b   1.000
_cell.length_c   1.000
_cell.angle_alpha   90.00
_cell.angle_beta   90.00
_cell.angle_gamma   90.00
#
_symmetry.space_group_name_H-M   'P 1'
#
loop_
_entity.id
_entity.type
_entity.pdbx_description
1 polymer ?
#
loop_
_entity_poly.entity_id
_entity_poly.type
_entity_poly.pdbx_seq_one_letter_code
_entity_poly.pdbx_strand_id
1 'polypeptide(L)'
;MLDDGEGKFDSSGLLNLISRLGLDVKDAQAVVDIILKEDASKFYKKRKLTFWGKLLRYLIGEVKPELCEESINKLEILLTDIISAGVDTTSIEEALVKFIYYHPHCVQYLNIDDLLDKISSQLTVAFISIKPDIVAHLPKPKVLSEALPIVRALLKYSPQLGNKYMSRVYKLLEKNLLEMILSDENLNEISSYLPELEQVLDKFGVVDFIQKMCEHINSRTNLTIHSNNCALLTLLYKKAQESDCLFIKLVKLFVDLPPEERIDWIHEALVSTVTESSAISFAPSSPWHDFIKFCLKDSLSNENVSSLNTLTSLCCVLPAEKCHHNIFKMIISHSRFVEIMLSDSPLKSSLVIILKVFIKGGQVPLAPSHVPLFLSAYNATLSHTDQYLFEILQHYEAKDVDMHEYKPYLWGSAAANYYSVSDSIMSKTLNRQPHPSQVTTLLLELYVKRTVTEFPLNRELIPSHLSDHEPKKYDPSFLLPLFIFILSPESPVQLNKFINSGALAISLASLSSNDPSIRKSAYMALFRFQSHLSGMKHEQAGLVAHFIDVIRNGISQLIDDNDQDESPQLSSIVSIFLARSSLIVSNPSHQLI
;
A
#
# COMPACT_ATOMS: atom_id res chain seq x y z
N MET A 1 49.44 13.37 51.12
CA MET A 1 48.46 13.10 52.19
C MET A 1 47.05 13.22 51.62
N LEU A 2 46.55 12.15 51.02
CA LEU A 2 45.11 11.92 50.82
C LEU A 2 44.96 10.40 50.85
N ASP A 3 45.08 9.85 52.05
CA ASP A 3 44.77 8.46 52.33
C ASP A 3 43.47 8.41 53.15
N ASP A 4 42.67 7.38 52.89
CA ASP A 4 41.60 6.86 53.74
C ASP A 4 40.54 7.84 54.27
N GLY A 5 39.66 8.28 53.38
CA GLY A 5 38.33 8.74 53.77
C GLY A 5 37.28 8.18 52.82
N GLU A 6 36.31 7.43 53.35
CA GLU A 6 35.01 7.13 52.71
C GLU A 6 34.18 8.42 52.53
N GLY A 7 34.76 9.42 51.87
CA GLY A 7 34.08 10.64 51.47
C GLY A 7 33.34 10.36 50.18
N LYS A 8 32.00 10.35 50.26
CA LYS A 8 31.08 10.40 49.11
C LYS A 8 31.40 11.62 48.24
N PHE A 9 32.36 11.51 47.33
CA PHE A 9 32.33 12.30 46.10
C PHE A 9 31.29 11.62 45.21
N ASP A 10 30.06 12.08 45.35
CA ASP A 10 28.97 11.71 44.47
C ASP A 10 29.38 12.07 43.03
N SER A 11 29.14 11.18 42.08
CA SER A 11 29.58 11.30 40.68
C SER A 11 29.18 12.66 40.07
N SER A 12 28.08 13.22 40.57
CA SER A 12 27.50 14.54 40.26
C SER A 12 28.33 15.73 40.77
N GLY A 13 28.95 15.64 41.96
CA GLY A 13 29.76 16.72 42.54
C GLY A 13 31.10 16.92 41.83
N LEU A 14 31.65 15.83 41.30
CA LEU A 14 32.89 15.81 40.53
C LEU A 14 32.69 16.36 39.11
N LEU A 15 31.58 15.98 38.46
CA LEU A 15 31.13 16.55 37.19
C LEU A 15 30.90 18.06 37.28
N ASN A 16 30.32 18.53 38.38
CA ASN A 16 30.13 19.97 38.64
C ASN A 16 31.43 20.72 38.95
N LEU A 17 32.42 20.06 39.56
CA LEU A 17 33.71 20.67 39.84
C LEU A 17 34.52 20.83 38.54
N ILE A 18 34.53 19.80 37.69
CA ILE A 18 35.29 19.80 36.44
C ILE A 18 34.64 20.68 35.37
N SER A 19 33.30 20.70 35.27
CA SER A 19 32.61 21.63 34.35
C SER A 19 32.81 23.10 34.74
N ARG A 20 33.00 23.39 36.04
CA ARG A 20 33.34 24.73 36.55
C ARG A 20 34.81 25.09 36.39
N LEU A 21 35.71 24.11 36.25
CA LEU A 21 37.15 24.33 36.09
C LEU A 21 37.54 24.76 34.67
N GLY A 22 36.67 24.59 33.67
CA GLY A 22 36.89 25.14 32.31
C GLY A 22 38.22 24.72 31.67
N LEU A 23 38.62 23.45 31.86
CA LEU A 23 39.88 22.93 31.33
C LEU A 23 39.92 23.08 29.81
N ASP A 24 40.92 23.79 29.29
CA ASP A 24 41.20 23.85 27.85
C ASP A 24 41.71 22.47 27.37
N VAL A 25 41.59 22.17 26.07
CA VAL A 25 41.97 20.87 25.47
C VAL A 25 43.43 20.51 25.79
N LYS A 26 44.31 21.51 25.88
CA LYS A 26 45.73 21.35 26.23
C LYS A 26 45.96 20.98 27.70
N ASP A 27 45.16 21.54 28.61
CA ASP A 27 45.25 21.22 30.04
C ASP A 27 44.70 19.80 30.29
N ALA A 28 43.65 19.41 29.57
CA ALA A 28 43.11 18.06 29.61
C ALA A 28 44.11 17.00 29.09
N GLN A 29 44.87 17.30 28.04
CA GLN A 29 45.94 16.44 27.53
C GLN A 29 47.03 16.22 28.60
N ALA A 30 47.53 17.30 29.20
CA ALA A 30 48.54 17.22 30.26
C ALA A 30 48.04 16.42 31.48
N VAL A 31 46.76 16.58 31.84
CA VAL A 31 46.13 15.82 32.93
C VAL A 31 46.01 14.33 32.59
N VAL A 32 45.61 13.97 31.37
CA VAL A 32 45.57 12.55 30.95
C VAL A 32 46.96 11.93 30.95
N ASP A 33 47.99 12.64 30.46
CA ASP A 33 49.37 12.15 30.44
C ASP A 33 49.96 11.97 31.85
N ILE A 34 49.51 12.75 32.84
CA ILE A 34 49.89 12.58 34.25
C ILE A 34 49.15 11.39 34.85
N ILE A 35 47.84 11.25 34.57
CA ILE A 35 47.02 10.15 35.07
C ILE A 35 47.56 8.81 34.56
N LEU A 36 47.89 8.70 33.27
CA LEU A 36 48.38 7.47 32.66
C LEU A 36 49.80 7.06 33.11
N LYS A 37 50.49 7.87 33.91
CA LYS A 37 51.78 7.48 34.57
C LYS A 37 51.59 6.75 35.89
N GLU A 38 50.37 6.70 36.42
CA GLU A 38 50.05 6.04 37.68
C GLU A 38 49.80 4.53 37.48
N ASP A 39 50.06 3.73 38.53
CA ASP A 39 49.87 2.27 38.49
C ASP A 39 48.41 1.87 38.26
N ALA A 40 48.17 0.86 37.43
CA ALA A 40 46.84 0.32 37.11
C ALA A 40 46.01 -0.03 38.37
N SER A 41 46.67 -0.47 39.45
CA SER A 41 46.06 -0.79 40.75
C SER A 41 45.34 0.39 41.43
N LYS A 42 45.65 1.64 41.03
CA LYS A 42 44.99 2.85 41.54
C LYS A 42 43.68 3.18 40.83
N PHE A 43 43.40 2.56 39.68
CA PHE A 43 42.20 2.82 38.86
C PHE A 43 41.00 1.97 39.25
N TYR A 44 41.22 0.86 39.96
CA TYR A 44 40.17 -0.04 40.41
C TYR A 44 40.41 -0.55 41.83
N LYS A 45 39.36 -0.61 42.65
CA LYS A 45 39.39 -1.21 44.00
C LYS A 45 38.09 -1.99 44.19
N LYS A 46 38.19 -3.26 44.65
CA LYS A 46 37.03 -4.16 44.85
C LYS A 46 36.09 -4.25 43.61
N ARG A 47 36.66 -4.42 42.41
CA ARG A 47 35.94 -4.49 41.12
C ARG A 47 35.09 -3.26 40.75
N LYS A 48 35.40 -2.08 41.33
CA LYS A 48 34.77 -0.80 40.98
C LYS A 48 35.83 0.23 40.60
N LEU A 49 35.47 1.12 39.68
CA LEU A 49 36.33 2.24 39.30
C LEU A 49 36.54 3.19 40.48
N THR A 50 37.81 3.50 40.75
CA THR A 50 38.19 4.52 41.71
C THR A 50 37.96 5.91 41.13
N PHE A 51 38.30 6.94 41.91
CA PHE A 51 38.33 8.32 41.45
C PHE A 51 39.12 8.48 40.13
N TRP A 52 40.30 7.86 40.02
CA TRP A 52 41.15 7.92 38.83
C TRP A 52 40.48 7.29 37.59
N GLY A 53 39.80 6.16 37.76
CA GLY A 53 39.05 5.52 36.68
C GLY A 53 37.85 6.34 36.19
N LYS A 54 37.13 7.00 37.11
CA LYS A 54 36.01 7.90 36.75
C LYS A 54 36.48 9.18 36.07
N LEU A 55 37.61 9.73 36.52
CA LEU A 55 38.21 10.92 35.93
C LEU A 55 38.70 10.64 34.50
N LEU A 56 39.39 9.51 34.30
CA LEU A 56 39.84 9.06 32.98
C LEU A 56 38.66 8.88 32.01
N ARG A 57 37.57 8.22 32.46
CA ARG A 57 36.33 8.08 31.68
C ARG A 57 35.77 9.44 31.21
N TYR A 58 35.70 10.42 32.11
CA TYR A 58 35.16 11.74 31.79
C TYR A 58 36.03 12.50 30.79
N LEU A 59 37.36 12.50 31.01
CA LEU A 59 38.31 13.19 30.14
C LEU A 59 38.29 12.61 28.72
N ILE A 60 38.24 11.28 28.58
CA ILE A 60 38.20 10.61 27.28
C ILE A 60 36.85 10.80 26.58
N GLY A 61 35.74 10.66 27.32
CA GLY A 61 34.39 10.67 26.71
C GLY A 61 33.87 12.07 26.39
N GLU A 62 34.09 13.05 27.27
CA GLU A 62 33.46 14.37 27.18
C GLU A 62 34.44 15.47 26.74
N VAL A 63 35.71 15.43 27.18
CA VAL A 63 36.71 16.46 26.82
C VAL A 63 37.48 16.11 25.54
N LYS A 64 37.71 14.81 25.28
CA LYS A 64 38.28 14.26 24.04
C LYS A 64 39.64 14.89 23.63
N PRO A 65 40.65 14.94 24.52
CA PRO A 65 41.95 15.53 24.21
C PRO A 65 42.68 14.75 23.10
N GLU A 66 43.53 15.42 22.31
CA GLU A 66 44.45 14.71 21.39
C GLU A 66 45.52 13.98 22.21
N LEU A 67 45.56 12.65 22.13
CA LEU A 67 46.53 11.83 22.87
C LEU A 67 47.72 11.48 21.98
N CYS A 68 48.92 11.57 22.56
CA CYS A 68 50.15 11.11 21.92
C CYS A 68 50.20 9.57 21.86
N GLU A 69 51.00 9.02 20.94
CA GLU A 69 51.21 7.57 20.77
C GLU A 69 51.56 6.85 22.09
N GLU A 70 52.45 7.44 22.90
CA GLU A 70 52.86 6.86 24.20
C GLU A 70 51.69 6.76 25.20
N SER A 71 50.77 7.73 25.16
CA SER A 71 49.59 7.78 26.04
C SER A 71 48.52 6.80 25.57
N ILE A 72 48.38 6.59 24.25
CA ILE A 72 47.49 5.57 23.68
C ILE A 72 47.95 4.16 24.06
N ASN A 73 49.25 3.87 23.98
CA ASN A 73 49.81 2.57 24.38
C ASN A 73 49.62 2.29 25.89
N LYS A 74 49.76 3.32 26.75
CA LYS A 74 49.50 3.18 28.19
C LYS A 74 48.03 2.98 28.50
N LEU A 75 47.14 3.64 27.75
CA LEU A 75 45.71 3.45 27.84
C LEU A 75 45.31 2.02 27.46
N GLU A 76 45.92 1.44 26.42
CA GLU A 76 45.73 0.04 26.05
C GLU A 76 46.12 -0.93 27.17
N ILE A 77 47.31 -0.75 27.76
CA ILE A 77 47.80 -1.59 28.87
C ILE A 77 46.83 -1.51 30.05
N LEU A 78 46.40 -0.29 30.40
CA LEU A 78 45.48 -0.03 31.49
C LEU A 78 44.09 -0.63 31.24
N LEU A 79 43.60 -0.61 30.00
CA LEU A 79 42.35 -1.29 29.64
C LEU A 79 42.47 -2.80 29.75
N THR A 80 43.59 -3.37 29.31
CA THR A 80 43.88 -4.81 29.41
C THR A 80 43.92 -5.26 30.87
N ASP A 81 44.53 -4.47 31.75
CA ASP A 81 44.61 -4.71 33.18
C ASP A 81 43.23 -4.58 33.86
N ILE A 82 42.44 -3.55 33.53
CA ILE A 82 41.08 -3.36 34.07
C ILE A 82 40.15 -4.50 33.65
N ILE A 83 40.22 -4.93 32.39
CA ILE A 83 39.39 -6.03 31.89
C ILE A 83 39.80 -7.35 32.56
N SER A 84 41.10 -7.63 32.68
CA SER A 84 41.59 -8.84 33.36
C SER A 84 41.26 -8.88 34.86
N ALA A 85 41.07 -7.71 35.49
CA ALA A 85 40.63 -7.60 36.88
C ALA A 85 39.11 -7.82 37.08
N GLY A 86 38.32 -7.98 36.01
CA GLY A 86 36.89 -8.28 36.06
C GLY A 86 36.02 -7.12 36.55
N VAL A 87 36.41 -5.89 36.23
CA VAL A 87 35.63 -4.66 36.47
C VAL A 87 34.59 -4.48 35.36
N ASP A 88 33.42 -3.93 35.66
CA ASP A 88 32.42 -3.53 34.64
C ASP A 88 32.99 -2.39 33.77
N THR A 89 33.32 -2.72 32.52
CA THR A 89 33.96 -1.82 31.55
C THR A 89 32.99 -1.08 30.65
N THR A 90 31.69 -1.39 30.69
CA THR A 90 30.66 -0.83 29.79
C THR A 90 30.73 0.70 29.70
N SER A 91 30.91 1.34 30.85
CA SER A 91 30.94 2.81 30.97
C SER A 91 32.21 3.46 30.42
N ILE A 92 33.33 2.72 30.38
CA ILE A 92 34.61 3.13 29.80
C ILE A 92 34.59 2.88 28.30
N GLU A 93 34.05 1.74 27.87
CA GLU A 93 33.89 1.38 26.46
C GLU A 93 33.03 2.41 25.70
N GLU A 94 31.90 2.86 26.26
CA GLU A 94 31.11 3.95 25.69
C GLU A 94 31.92 5.25 25.51
N ALA A 95 32.76 5.59 26.49
CA ALA A 95 33.63 6.77 26.43
C ALA A 95 34.71 6.62 25.37
N LEU A 96 35.28 5.41 25.23
CA LEU A 96 36.25 5.08 24.20
C LEU A 96 35.64 5.08 22.80
N VAL A 97 34.41 4.58 22.62
CA VAL A 97 33.69 4.68 21.34
C VAL A 97 33.59 6.16 20.93
N LYS A 98 33.15 7.04 21.83
CA LYS A 98 33.06 8.49 21.57
C LYS A 98 34.42 9.11 21.21
N PHE A 99 35.48 8.68 21.88
CA PHE A 99 36.85 9.15 21.64
C PHE A 99 37.36 8.70 20.26
N ILE A 100 37.21 7.42 19.94
CA ILE A 100 37.64 6.81 18.69
C ILE A 100 36.95 7.46 17.47
N TYR A 101 35.66 7.80 17.59
CA TYR A 101 34.95 8.54 16.53
C TYR A 101 35.49 9.97 16.31
N TYR A 102 35.99 10.61 17.37
CA TYR A 102 36.51 11.99 17.28
C TYR A 102 37.98 12.02 16.84
N HIS A 103 38.76 11.00 17.20
CA HIS A 103 40.17 10.86 16.83
C HIS A 103 40.46 9.52 16.10
N PRO A 104 40.06 9.38 14.82
CA PRO A 104 40.21 8.12 14.09
C PRO A 104 41.67 7.71 13.87
N HIS A 105 42.60 8.67 13.85
CA HIS A 105 44.03 8.45 13.66
C HIS A 105 44.66 7.68 14.85
N CYS A 106 44.08 7.77 16.04
CA CYS A 106 44.57 7.06 17.24
C CYS A 106 44.48 5.53 17.10
N VAL A 107 43.58 5.02 16.26
CA VAL A 107 43.35 3.58 16.03
C VAL A 107 44.57 2.89 15.41
N GLN A 108 45.44 3.64 14.71
CA GLN A 108 46.67 3.09 14.14
C GLN A 108 47.69 2.67 15.18
N TYR A 109 47.64 3.29 16.37
CA TYR A 109 48.59 3.07 17.46
C TYR A 109 48.09 2.04 18.49
N LEU A 110 46.84 1.58 18.38
CA LEU A 110 46.30 0.52 19.24
C LEU A 110 46.63 -0.86 18.67
N ASN A 111 47.18 -1.75 19.50
CA ASN A 111 47.27 -3.17 19.18
C ASN A 111 45.93 -3.84 19.48
N ILE A 112 45.02 -3.71 18.51
CA ILE A 112 43.64 -4.16 18.64
C ILE A 112 43.54 -5.69 18.76
N ASP A 113 44.53 -6.44 18.27
CA ASP A 113 44.47 -7.90 18.21
C ASP A 113 44.40 -8.57 19.60
N ASP A 114 45.08 -8.02 20.62
CA ASP A 114 45.06 -8.54 22.00
C ASP A 114 43.80 -8.13 22.79
N LEU A 115 43.09 -7.12 22.29
CA LEU A 115 41.93 -6.50 22.92
C LEU A 115 40.60 -7.11 22.45
N LEU A 116 40.53 -7.65 21.22
CA LEU A 116 39.28 -8.15 20.62
C LEU A 116 38.62 -9.30 21.38
N ASP A 117 39.39 -10.16 22.04
CA ASP A 117 38.86 -11.29 22.82
C ASP A 117 38.19 -10.86 24.15
N LYS A 118 38.39 -9.61 24.56
CA LYS A 118 38.11 -9.12 25.91
C LYS A 118 37.08 -7.97 25.96
N ILE A 119 36.64 -7.48 24.82
CA ILE A 119 35.87 -6.23 24.67
C ILE A 119 34.45 -6.49 24.14
N SER A 120 33.49 -5.58 24.42
CA SER A 120 32.12 -5.67 23.90
C SER A 120 31.97 -5.56 22.38
N SER A 121 30.81 -6.00 21.89
CA SER A 121 30.41 -5.91 20.48
C SER A 121 30.35 -4.46 19.97
N GLN A 122 30.03 -3.48 20.83
CA GLN A 122 29.92 -2.06 20.45
C GLN A 122 31.26 -1.44 20.10
N LEU A 123 32.30 -1.69 20.91
CA LEU A 123 33.62 -1.17 20.66
C LEU A 123 34.32 -1.93 19.51
N THR A 124 34.02 -3.22 19.35
CA THR A 124 34.42 -4.00 18.16
C THR A 124 33.85 -3.40 16.86
N VAL A 125 32.58 -2.97 16.86
CA VAL A 125 31.95 -2.27 15.72
C VAL A 125 32.64 -0.94 15.42
N ALA A 126 33.00 -0.17 16.45
CA ALA A 126 33.73 1.09 16.29
C ALA A 126 35.16 0.91 15.74
N PHE A 127 35.82 -0.21 16.05
CA PHE A 127 37.11 -0.53 15.44
C PHE A 127 36.97 -0.96 13.98
N ILE A 128 35.95 -1.75 13.64
CA ILE A 128 35.68 -2.19 12.26
C ILE A 128 35.40 -1.00 11.33
N SER A 129 34.75 0.07 11.82
CA SER A 129 34.47 1.26 11.00
C SER A 129 35.72 2.05 10.61
N ILE A 130 36.83 1.89 11.33
CA ILE A 130 38.06 2.66 11.13
C ILE A 130 39.20 1.80 10.55
N LYS A 131 39.31 0.53 10.96
CA LYS A 131 40.32 -0.41 10.44
C LYS A 131 39.65 -1.72 9.98
N PRO A 132 39.14 -1.76 8.74
CA PRO A 132 38.40 -2.89 8.20
C PRO A 132 39.21 -4.17 7.96
N ASP A 133 40.52 -4.17 8.21
CA ASP A 133 41.40 -5.35 8.05
C ASP A 133 41.44 -6.27 9.29
N ILE A 134 40.86 -5.83 10.41
CA ILE A 134 40.84 -6.57 11.69
C ILE A 134 40.03 -7.89 11.61
N VAL A 135 39.27 -8.09 10.54
CA VAL A 135 38.37 -9.25 10.34
C VAL A 135 39.08 -10.60 10.52
N ALA A 136 40.39 -10.68 10.23
CA ALA A 136 41.16 -11.90 10.39
C ALA A 136 41.30 -12.35 11.86
N HIS A 137 41.28 -11.40 12.80
CA HIS A 137 41.54 -11.59 14.23
C HIS A 137 40.26 -11.55 15.09
N LEU A 138 39.07 -11.40 14.47
CA LEU A 138 37.82 -11.40 15.21
C LEU A 138 37.57 -12.75 15.95
N PRO A 139 37.13 -12.71 17.22
CA PRO A 139 36.80 -13.90 18.00
C PRO A 139 35.69 -14.72 17.35
N LYS A 140 35.62 -16.00 17.70
CA LYS A 140 34.48 -16.83 17.26
C LYS A 140 33.21 -16.34 17.99
N PRO A 141 32.12 -16.01 17.26
CA PRO A 141 30.89 -15.56 17.90
C PRO A 141 30.32 -16.67 18.79
N LYS A 142 30.01 -16.34 20.05
CA LYS A 142 29.38 -17.24 21.02
C LYS A 142 27.87 -17.05 21.09
N VAL A 143 27.41 -15.80 20.98
CA VAL A 143 26.00 -15.40 21.04
C VAL A 143 25.63 -14.61 19.77
N LEU A 144 24.42 -14.83 19.23
CA LEU A 144 23.95 -14.13 18.03
C LEU A 144 23.76 -12.63 18.23
N SER A 145 23.26 -12.19 19.38
CA SER A 145 23.08 -10.76 19.71
C SER A 145 24.41 -9.98 19.70
N GLU A 146 25.53 -10.63 20.02
CA GLU A 146 26.88 -10.05 19.93
C GLU A 146 27.42 -10.07 18.48
N ALA A 147 27.04 -11.08 17.69
CA ALA A 147 27.54 -11.30 16.35
C ALA A 147 26.84 -10.46 15.27
N LEU A 148 25.54 -10.18 15.41
CA LEU A 148 24.73 -9.44 14.44
C LEU A 148 25.16 -7.98 14.25
N PRO A 149 25.47 -7.19 15.31
CA PRO A 149 26.04 -5.84 15.16
C PRO A 149 27.39 -5.84 14.42
N ILE A 150 28.22 -6.85 14.66
CA ILE A 150 29.50 -7.04 13.98
C ILE A 150 29.29 -7.35 12.49
N VAL A 151 28.30 -8.21 12.16
CA VAL A 151 27.91 -8.48 10.76
C VAL A 151 27.46 -7.20 10.05
N ARG A 152 26.60 -6.39 10.68
CA ARG A 152 26.17 -5.09 10.13
C ARG A 152 27.37 -4.18 9.81
N ALA A 153 28.35 -4.09 10.72
CA ALA A 153 29.55 -3.30 10.52
C ALA A 153 30.44 -3.83 9.38
N LEU A 154 30.62 -5.16 9.32
CA LEU A 154 31.41 -5.81 8.27
C LEU A 154 30.78 -5.64 6.88
N LEU A 155 29.45 -5.71 6.77
CA LEU A 155 28.73 -5.47 5.53
C LEU A 155 28.91 -4.02 5.04
N LYS A 156 28.97 -3.05 5.95
CA LYS A 156 29.13 -1.63 5.62
C LYS A 156 30.55 -1.24 5.21
N TYR A 157 31.57 -1.76 5.91
CA TYR A 157 32.95 -1.27 5.78
C TYR A 157 33.92 -2.25 5.10
N SER A 158 33.62 -3.57 5.07
CA SER A 158 34.53 -4.58 4.49
C SER A 158 33.80 -5.81 3.90
N PRO A 159 33.04 -5.64 2.81
CA PRO A 159 32.18 -6.69 2.26
C PRO A 159 32.93 -7.91 1.69
N GLN A 160 34.21 -7.76 1.32
CA GLN A 160 35.04 -8.85 0.75
C GLN A 160 35.74 -9.70 1.84
N LEU A 161 36.27 -9.08 2.90
CA LEU A 161 36.92 -9.78 4.02
C LEU A 161 35.92 -10.36 5.02
N GLY A 162 34.70 -9.81 5.09
CA GLY A 162 33.61 -10.29 5.93
C GLY A 162 33.19 -11.74 5.67
N ASN A 163 33.47 -12.31 4.48
CA ASN A 163 33.02 -13.65 4.10
C ASN A 163 33.49 -14.75 5.07
N LYS A 164 34.72 -14.67 5.60
CA LYS A 164 35.25 -15.66 6.54
C LYS A 164 34.52 -15.60 7.89
N TYR A 165 34.19 -14.40 8.36
CA TYR A 165 33.42 -14.20 9.59
C TYR A 165 31.94 -14.58 9.39
N MET A 166 31.34 -14.19 8.26
CA MET A 166 29.97 -14.57 7.87
C MET A 166 29.79 -16.09 7.82
N SER A 167 30.79 -16.86 7.36
CA SER A 167 30.74 -18.33 7.40
C SER A 167 30.71 -18.90 8.83
N ARG A 168 31.35 -18.23 9.80
CA ARG A 168 31.31 -18.63 11.22
C ARG A 168 29.96 -18.28 11.84
N VAL A 169 29.40 -17.13 11.49
CA VAL A 169 28.05 -16.72 11.91
C VAL A 169 26.99 -17.65 11.31
N TYR A 170 27.13 -18.07 10.04
CA TYR A 170 26.25 -19.04 9.40
C TYR A 170 26.23 -20.38 10.15
N LYS A 171 27.37 -20.92 10.59
CA LYS A 171 27.41 -22.15 11.41
C LYS A 171 26.73 -22.01 12.78
N LEU A 172 26.77 -20.81 13.36
CA LEU A 172 26.07 -20.51 14.61
C LEU A 172 24.57 -20.38 14.39
N LEU A 173 24.16 -19.74 13.29
CA LEU A 173 22.77 -19.69 12.82
C LEU A 173 22.25 -21.11 12.57
N GLU A 174 22.96 -21.94 11.81
CA GLU A 174 22.58 -23.32 11.51
C GLU A 174 22.20 -24.12 12.77
N LYS A 175 22.96 -23.94 13.86
CA LYS A 175 22.75 -24.63 15.13
C LYS A 175 21.57 -24.09 15.94
N ASN A 176 21.31 -22.78 15.90
CA ASN A 176 20.40 -22.10 16.82
C ASN A 176 19.10 -21.60 16.16
N LEU A 177 19.01 -21.61 14.82
CA LEU A 177 17.89 -21.01 14.07
C LEU A 177 16.57 -21.75 14.24
N LEU A 178 16.60 -23.08 14.48
CA LEU A 178 15.40 -23.84 14.86
C LEU A 178 14.86 -23.39 16.23
N GLU A 179 15.71 -23.29 17.24
CA GLU A 179 15.31 -22.84 18.58
C GLU A 179 14.82 -21.40 18.55
N MET A 180 15.47 -20.55 17.74
CA MET A 180 15.15 -19.14 17.58
C MET A 180 13.77 -18.90 16.95
N ILE A 181 13.38 -19.68 15.94
CA ILE A 181 12.03 -19.62 15.34
C ILE A 181 10.95 -20.11 16.32
N LEU A 182 11.32 -21.00 17.23
CA LEU A 182 10.40 -21.63 18.18
C LEU A 182 10.30 -20.90 19.53
N SER A 183 11.25 -20.02 19.87
CA SER A 183 11.28 -19.25 21.11
C SER A 183 10.67 -17.86 20.91
N ASP A 184 9.54 -17.57 21.56
CA ASP A 184 8.88 -16.25 21.50
C ASP A 184 9.71 -15.10 22.09
N GLU A 185 10.70 -15.40 22.94
CA GLU A 185 11.46 -14.39 23.70
C GLU A 185 12.43 -13.55 22.86
N ASN A 186 12.85 -14.01 21.66
CA ASN A 186 13.88 -13.34 20.84
C ASN A 186 13.34 -12.62 19.58
N LEU A 187 12.02 -12.62 19.37
CA LEU A 187 11.40 -12.24 18.08
C LEU A 187 11.52 -10.75 17.71
N ASN A 188 11.54 -9.86 18.69
CA ASN A 188 11.69 -8.41 18.45
C ASN A 188 13.13 -8.03 18.06
N GLU A 189 14.13 -8.78 18.54
CA GLU A 189 15.52 -8.53 18.14
C GLU A 189 15.75 -8.99 16.70
N ILE A 190 15.19 -10.14 16.31
CA ILE A 190 15.35 -10.74 14.98
C ILE A 190 14.79 -9.85 13.86
N SER A 191 13.63 -9.22 14.06
CA SER A 191 13.04 -8.33 13.05
C SER A 191 13.92 -7.11 12.75
N SER A 192 14.64 -6.61 13.75
CA SER A 192 15.58 -5.47 13.59
C SER A 192 16.86 -5.82 12.80
N TYR A 193 17.16 -7.11 12.65
CA TYR A 193 18.34 -7.62 11.96
C TYR A 193 17.99 -8.41 10.67
N LEU A 194 16.75 -8.27 10.17
CA LEU A 194 16.25 -8.99 9.00
C LEU A 194 17.07 -8.74 7.72
N PRO A 195 17.49 -7.49 7.39
CA PRO A 195 18.32 -7.22 6.21
C PRO A 195 19.69 -7.91 6.28
N GLU A 196 20.28 -8.01 7.47
CA GLU A 196 21.57 -8.66 7.67
C GLU A 196 21.46 -10.18 7.55
N LEU A 197 20.37 -10.76 8.06
CA LEU A 197 20.08 -12.19 7.93
C LEU A 197 19.82 -12.57 6.46
N GLU A 198 19.13 -11.73 5.70
CA GLU A 198 18.90 -11.93 4.27
C GLU A 198 20.21 -12.06 3.50
N GLN A 199 21.16 -11.16 3.73
CA GLN A 199 22.47 -11.20 3.04
C GLN A 199 23.34 -12.40 3.46
N VAL A 200 23.25 -12.85 4.72
CA VAL A 200 23.94 -14.07 5.17
C VAL A 200 23.36 -15.31 4.48
N LEU A 201 22.03 -15.40 4.43
CA LEU A 201 21.32 -16.51 3.79
C LEU A 201 21.52 -16.51 2.27
N ASP A 202 21.57 -15.34 1.64
CA ASP A 202 21.86 -15.20 0.20
C ASP A 202 23.26 -15.72 -0.18
N LYS A 203 24.26 -15.47 0.66
CA LYS A 203 25.66 -15.84 0.37
C LYS A 203 26.02 -17.27 0.79
N PHE A 204 25.46 -17.78 1.88
CA PHE A 204 25.89 -19.05 2.49
C PHE A 204 24.76 -20.07 2.67
N GLY A 205 23.51 -19.70 2.41
CA GLY A 205 22.36 -20.59 2.53
C GLY A 205 22.46 -21.77 1.58
N VAL A 206 22.74 -22.96 2.11
CA VAL A 206 22.67 -24.21 1.33
C VAL A 206 21.20 -24.62 1.19
N VAL A 207 20.73 -24.79 -0.04
CA VAL A 207 19.33 -25.16 -0.36
C VAL A 207 18.88 -26.41 0.42
N ASP A 208 19.72 -27.45 0.49
CA ASP A 208 19.43 -28.68 1.24
C ASP A 208 19.23 -28.48 2.75
N PHE A 209 19.96 -27.54 3.36
CA PHE A 209 19.78 -27.21 4.77
C PHE A 209 18.45 -26.49 4.99
N ILE A 210 18.16 -25.50 4.15
CA ILE A 210 16.91 -24.72 4.22
C ILE A 210 15.70 -25.63 3.94
N GLN A 211 15.81 -26.59 3.03
CA GLN A 211 14.75 -27.55 2.76
C GLN A 211 14.47 -28.48 3.96
N LYS A 212 15.51 -29.08 4.57
CA LYS A 212 15.36 -29.90 5.79
C LYS A 212 14.76 -29.12 6.95
N MET A 213 15.06 -27.83 7.03
CA MET A 213 14.49 -26.90 8.00
C MET A 213 13.00 -26.68 7.74
N CYS A 214 12.62 -26.39 6.49
CA CYS A 214 11.22 -26.29 6.09
C CYS A 214 10.46 -27.60 6.37
N GLU A 215 11.04 -28.78 6.11
CA GLU A 215 10.47 -30.08 6.49
C GLU A 215 10.25 -30.22 8.01
N HIS A 216 11.22 -29.80 8.84
CA HIS A 216 11.08 -29.81 10.30
C HIS A 216 10.01 -28.84 10.80
N ILE A 217 9.89 -27.66 10.18
CA ILE A 217 8.83 -26.68 10.48
C ILE A 217 7.47 -27.20 9.96
N ASN A 218 7.43 -27.90 8.83
CA ASN A 218 6.23 -28.47 8.24
C ASN A 218 5.66 -29.63 9.07
N SER A 219 6.52 -30.49 9.62
CA SER A 219 6.13 -31.63 10.47
C SER A 219 5.53 -31.25 11.82
N ARG A 220 5.68 -29.99 12.27
CA ARG A 220 5.05 -29.50 13.50
C ARG A 220 3.66 -28.94 13.21
N THR A 221 2.66 -29.45 13.93
CA THR A 221 1.25 -29.07 13.77
C THR A 221 0.90 -27.74 14.45
N ASN A 222 1.66 -27.29 15.44
CA ASN A 222 1.35 -26.14 16.29
C ASN A 222 2.46 -25.07 16.23
N LEU A 223 2.68 -24.46 15.07
CA LEU A 223 3.54 -23.27 14.96
C LEU A 223 2.67 -22.01 15.02
N THR A 224 2.87 -21.19 16.05
CA THR A 224 2.30 -19.84 16.14
C THR A 224 3.15 -18.89 15.30
N ILE A 225 2.64 -18.55 14.11
CA ILE A 225 3.30 -17.57 13.24
C ILE A 225 2.92 -16.17 13.76
N HIS A 226 3.88 -15.45 14.31
CA HIS A 226 3.74 -14.04 14.68
C HIS A 226 4.25 -13.11 13.56
N SER A 227 3.83 -11.84 13.57
CA SER A 227 4.26 -10.81 12.61
C SER A 227 5.78 -10.74 12.45
N ASN A 228 6.51 -10.82 13.56
CA ASN A 228 7.97 -10.76 13.63
C ASN A 228 8.66 -11.96 12.96
N ASN A 229 8.03 -13.13 12.99
CA ASN A 229 8.55 -14.36 12.38
C ASN A 229 8.17 -14.49 10.91
N CYS A 230 7.09 -13.82 10.49
CA CYS A 230 6.54 -14.00 9.16
C CYS A 230 7.53 -13.59 8.05
N ALA A 231 8.21 -12.46 8.19
CA ALA A 231 9.19 -12.00 7.20
C ALA A 231 10.38 -12.97 7.05
N LEU A 232 10.87 -13.53 8.16
CA LEU A 232 11.93 -14.54 8.15
C LEU A 232 11.43 -15.85 7.52
N LEU A 233 10.21 -16.28 7.84
CA LEU A 233 9.60 -17.47 7.24
C LEU A 233 9.39 -17.29 5.74
N THR A 234 8.89 -16.14 5.28
CA THR A 234 8.75 -15.83 3.86
C THR A 234 10.09 -15.95 3.13
N LEU A 235 11.18 -15.43 3.71
CA LEU A 235 12.52 -15.56 3.14
C LEU A 235 13.00 -17.03 3.08
N LEU A 236 12.81 -17.79 4.17
CA LEU A 236 13.24 -19.19 4.24
C LEU A 236 12.49 -20.07 3.23
N TYR A 237 11.16 -19.98 3.19
CA TYR A 237 10.35 -20.76 2.25
C TYR A 237 10.57 -20.33 0.80
N LYS A 238 10.84 -19.04 0.54
CA LYS A 238 11.27 -18.54 -0.77
C LYS A 238 12.57 -19.22 -1.22
N LYS A 239 13.58 -19.29 -0.34
CA LYS A 239 14.86 -19.95 -0.65
C LYS A 239 14.74 -21.47 -0.79
N ALA A 240 13.79 -22.09 -0.08
CA ALA A 240 13.49 -23.51 -0.20
C ALA A 240 12.70 -23.90 -1.47
N GLN A 241 12.15 -22.93 -2.21
CA GLN A 241 11.16 -23.17 -3.28
C GLN A 241 9.89 -23.87 -2.77
N GLU A 242 9.53 -23.72 -1.49
CA GLU A 242 8.36 -24.33 -0.85
C GLU A 242 7.29 -23.30 -0.47
N SER A 243 7.18 -22.19 -1.20
CA SER A 243 6.23 -21.10 -0.91
C SER A 243 4.77 -21.57 -0.77
N ASP A 244 4.40 -22.67 -1.44
CA ASP A 244 3.08 -23.32 -1.35
C ASP A 244 2.75 -23.80 0.08
N CYS A 245 3.75 -24.32 0.81
CA CYS A 245 3.57 -24.80 2.18
C CYS A 245 3.35 -23.66 3.17
N LEU A 246 4.09 -22.56 3.01
CA LEU A 246 3.91 -21.35 3.80
C LEU A 246 2.53 -20.72 3.54
N PHE A 247 2.13 -20.65 2.27
CA PHE A 247 0.82 -20.14 1.89
C PHE A 247 -0.31 -20.92 2.59
N ILE A 248 -0.28 -22.26 2.56
CA ILE A 248 -1.29 -23.09 3.24
C ILE A 248 -1.30 -22.84 4.76
N LYS A 249 -0.14 -22.66 5.40
CA LYS A 249 -0.05 -22.36 6.84
C LYS A 249 -0.59 -20.96 7.18
N LEU A 250 -0.27 -19.94 6.37
CA LEU A 250 -0.79 -18.58 6.55
C LEU A 250 -2.30 -18.51 6.34
N VAL A 251 -2.82 -19.26 5.35
CA VAL A 251 -4.27 -19.38 5.10
C VAL A 251 -4.98 -20.01 6.29
N LYS A 252 -4.42 -21.07 6.90
CA LYS A 252 -4.97 -21.66 8.14
C LYS A 252 -4.95 -20.67 9.30
N LEU A 253 -3.81 -20.00 9.52
CA LEU A 253 -3.66 -18.99 10.56
C LEU A 253 -4.70 -17.88 10.42
N PHE A 254 -4.96 -17.41 9.19
CA PHE A 254 -5.96 -16.38 8.94
C PHE A 254 -7.37 -16.81 9.35
N VAL A 255 -7.73 -18.08 9.12
CA VAL A 255 -9.03 -18.65 9.52
C VAL A 255 -9.13 -18.81 11.03
N ASP A 256 -8.05 -19.20 11.70
CA ASP A 256 -8.02 -19.46 13.14
C ASP A 256 -7.97 -18.18 13.99
N LEU A 257 -7.46 -17.07 13.45
CA LEU A 257 -7.32 -15.81 14.18
C LEU A 257 -8.65 -15.04 14.33
N PRO A 258 -8.87 -14.37 15.49
CA PRO A 258 -10.04 -13.54 15.71
C PRO A 258 -10.03 -12.31 14.78
N PRO A 259 -11.21 -11.80 14.36
CA PRO A 259 -11.31 -10.71 13.37
C PRO A 259 -10.58 -9.43 13.76
N GLU A 260 -10.44 -9.15 15.06
CA GLU A 260 -9.77 -7.97 15.61
C GLU A 260 -8.22 -8.05 15.53
N GLU A 261 -7.65 -9.26 15.45
CA GLU A 261 -6.20 -9.50 15.32
C GLU A 261 -5.76 -9.78 13.87
N ARG A 262 -6.68 -9.69 12.91
CA ARG A 262 -6.37 -9.82 11.47
C ARG A 262 -5.72 -8.55 10.97
N ILE A 263 -4.45 -8.41 11.31
CA ILE A 263 -3.61 -7.25 11.03
C ILE A 263 -3.18 -7.24 9.55
N ASP A 264 -2.96 -6.04 9.00
CA ASP A 264 -2.41 -5.77 7.67
C ASP A 264 -1.17 -6.62 7.31
N TRP A 265 -0.38 -7.05 8.32
CA TRP A 265 0.81 -7.89 8.09
C TRP A 265 0.49 -9.26 7.49
N ILE A 266 -0.65 -9.89 7.84
CA ILE A 266 -1.02 -11.20 7.26
C ILE A 266 -1.44 -11.01 5.81
N HIS A 267 -2.14 -9.91 5.50
CA HIS A 267 -2.48 -9.54 4.12
C HIS A 267 -1.20 -9.35 3.30
N GLU A 268 -0.25 -8.55 3.77
CA GLU A 268 1.04 -8.33 3.09
C GLU A 268 1.85 -9.63 2.94
N ALA A 269 1.84 -10.50 3.94
CA ALA A 269 2.48 -11.81 3.89
C ALA A 269 1.84 -12.75 2.86
N LEU A 270 0.52 -12.82 2.82
CA LEU A 270 -0.21 -13.63 1.84
C LEU A 270 0.00 -13.11 0.41
N VAL A 271 0.03 -11.79 0.20
CA VAL A 271 0.26 -11.23 -1.13
C VAL A 271 1.72 -11.44 -1.57
N SER A 272 2.70 -11.19 -0.70
CA SER A 272 4.13 -11.34 -1.01
C SER A 272 4.53 -12.79 -1.33
N THR A 273 3.94 -13.77 -0.65
CA THR A 273 4.19 -15.20 -0.94
C THR A 273 3.70 -15.62 -2.33
N VAL A 274 2.72 -14.91 -2.90
CA VAL A 274 2.14 -15.23 -4.21
C VAL A 274 2.82 -14.46 -5.35
N THR A 275 3.14 -13.17 -5.18
CA THR A 275 3.68 -12.33 -6.27
C THR A 275 5.01 -12.80 -6.83
N GLU A 276 5.76 -13.61 -6.07
CA GLU A 276 7.09 -14.09 -6.46
C GLU A 276 7.14 -15.57 -6.86
N SER A 277 6.05 -16.33 -6.65
CA SER A 277 5.97 -17.76 -7.02
C SER A 277 5.20 -17.92 -8.33
N SER A 278 5.94 -18.11 -9.43
CA SER A 278 5.37 -18.27 -10.79
C SER A 278 4.48 -19.51 -10.99
N ALA A 279 4.39 -20.40 -9.99
CA ALA A 279 3.56 -21.60 -10.07
C ALA A 279 3.25 -22.14 -8.68
N ILE A 280 2.40 -21.45 -7.91
CA ILE A 280 1.72 -22.13 -6.79
C ILE A 280 0.82 -23.19 -7.41
N SER A 281 1.12 -24.47 -7.16
CA SER A 281 0.27 -25.55 -7.64
C SER A 281 -1.00 -25.54 -6.78
N PHE A 282 -2.04 -24.84 -7.27
CA PHE A 282 -3.37 -24.87 -6.67
C PHE A 282 -4.01 -26.23 -6.90
N ALA A 283 -3.52 -27.26 -6.20
CA ALA A 283 -4.42 -28.30 -5.77
C ALA A 283 -5.41 -27.62 -4.81
N PRO A 284 -6.74 -27.77 -4.99
CA PRO A 284 -7.74 -27.26 -4.07
C PRO A 284 -7.58 -27.99 -2.73
N SER A 285 -6.65 -27.52 -1.91
CA SER A 285 -6.46 -27.99 -0.56
C SER A 285 -7.67 -27.49 0.25
N SER A 286 -8.21 -28.33 1.14
CA SER A 286 -9.31 -27.94 2.05
C SER A 286 -9.14 -26.54 2.66
N PRO A 287 -7.93 -26.15 3.14
CA PRO A 287 -7.72 -24.84 3.77
C PRO A 287 -8.04 -23.64 2.88
N TRP A 288 -7.76 -23.73 1.57
CA TRP A 288 -8.06 -22.63 0.64
C TRP A 288 -9.56 -22.42 0.47
N HIS A 289 -10.31 -23.52 0.38
CA HIS A 289 -11.76 -23.46 0.29
C HIS A 289 -12.40 -23.00 1.60
N ASP A 290 -11.85 -23.42 2.74
CA ASP A 290 -12.27 -22.96 4.06
C ASP A 290 -11.98 -21.47 4.25
N PHE A 291 -10.85 -20.97 3.76
CA PHE A 291 -10.52 -19.55 3.71
C PHE A 291 -11.45 -18.75 2.81
N ILE A 292 -11.78 -19.22 1.60
CA ILE A 292 -12.77 -18.54 0.74
C ILE A 292 -14.10 -18.43 1.46
N LYS A 293 -14.59 -19.54 2.03
CA LYS A 293 -15.85 -19.55 2.80
C LYS A 293 -15.78 -18.60 3.98
N PHE A 294 -14.65 -18.57 4.67
CA PHE A 294 -14.40 -17.69 5.78
C PHE A 294 -14.45 -16.22 5.36
N CYS A 295 -13.66 -15.82 4.35
CA CYS A 295 -13.63 -14.45 3.83
C CYS A 295 -15.00 -13.99 3.34
N LEU A 296 -15.73 -14.85 2.62
CA LEU A 296 -17.09 -14.54 2.15
C LEU A 296 -18.09 -14.44 3.30
N LYS A 297 -18.01 -15.32 4.30
CA LYS A 297 -18.90 -15.25 5.47
C LYS A 297 -18.60 -14.01 6.31
N ASP A 298 -17.34 -13.73 6.60
CA ASP A 298 -16.90 -12.58 7.39
C ASP A 298 -17.23 -11.26 6.69
N SER A 299 -16.94 -11.15 5.38
CA SER A 299 -17.28 -9.95 4.62
C SER A 299 -18.79 -9.78 4.48
N LEU A 300 -19.52 -10.79 3.98
CA LEU A 300 -20.93 -10.63 3.65
C LEU A 300 -21.86 -10.67 4.88
N SER A 301 -21.42 -11.24 6.02
CA SER A 301 -22.22 -11.28 7.26
C SER A 301 -21.80 -10.19 8.26
N ASN A 302 -20.50 -9.99 8.49
CA ASN A 302 -19.98 -9.02 9.47
C ASN A 302 -19.58 -7.67 8.86
N GLU A 303 -19.79 -7.49 7.56
CA GLU A 303 -19.45 -6.28 6.80
C GLU A 303 -17.96 -5.90 6.82
N ASN A 304 -17.10 -6.90 7.02
CA ASN A 304 -15.66 -6.69 7.06
C ASN A 304 -15.05 -6.56 5.66
N VAL A 305 -14.63 -5.34 5.31
CA VAL A 305 -14.07 -4.99 4.00
C VAL A 305 -12.68 -5.59 3.77
N SER A 306 -11.85 -5.70 4.82
CA SER A 306 -10.45 -6.12 4.69
C SER A 306 -10.34 -7.56 4.19
N SER A 307 -11.15 -8.48 4.73
CA SER A 307 -11.21 -9.89 4.33
C SER A 307 -11.50 -10.08 2.83
N LEU A 308 -12.37 -9.24 2.25
CA LEU A 308 -12.71 -9.29 0.82
C LEU A 308 -11.62 -8.67 -0.05
N ASN A 309 -10.99 -7.59 0.42
CA ASN A 309 -9.86 -6.98 -0.28
C ASN A 309 -8.67 -7.95 -0.35
N THR A 310 -8.37 -8.69 0.73
CA THR A 310 -7.35 -9.75 0.73
C THR A 310 -7.65 -10.82 -0.31
N LEU A 311 -8.89 -11.32 -0.34
CA LEU A 311 -9.31 -12.30 -1.34
C LEU A 311 -9.15 -11.76 -2.77
N THR A 312 -9.52 -10.49 -2.98
CA THR A 312 -9.41 -9.81 -4.28
C THR A 312 -7.95 -9.71 -4.73
N SER A 313 -7.06 -9.22 -3.86
CA SER A 313 -5.62 -9.09 -4.13
C SER A 313 -5.01 -10.44 -4.48
N LEU A 314 -5.37 -11.50 -3.74
CA LEU A 314 -4.92 -12.85 -4.05
C LEU A 314 -5.43 -13.30 -5.42
N CYS A 315 -6.73 -13.21 -5.69
CA CYS A 315 -7.30 -13.62 -6.98
C CYS A 315 -6.73 -12.85 -8.19
N CYS A 316 -6.20 -11.64 -8.02
CA CYS A 316 -5.48 -10.93 -9.09
C CYS A 316 -4.16 -11.60 -9.48
N VAL A 317 -3.48 -12.26 -8.52
CA VAL A 317 -2.15 -12.83 -8.71
C VAL A 317 -2.21 -14.34 -9.01
N LEU A 318 -3.25 -15.05 -8.55
CA LEU A 318 -3.37 -16.50 -8.75
C LEU A 318 -3.80 -16.86 -10.19
N PRO A 319 -3.29 -17.98 -10.77
CA PRO A 319 -3.68 -18.44 -12.10
C PRO A 319 -5.17 -18.85 -12.16
N ALA A 320 -5.86 -18.37 -13.19
CA ALA A 320 -7.31 -18.20 -13.22
C ALA A 320 -8.15 -19.47 -13.50
N GLU A 321 -7.56 -20.60 -13.83
CA GLU A 321 -8.24 -21.58 -14.70
C GLU A 321 -9.37 -22.40 -14.05
N LYS A 322 -9.49 -22.49 -12.71
CA LYS A 322 -10.62 -23.21 -12.06
C LYS A 322 -11.17 -22.58 -10.77
N CYS A 323 -10.38 -21.79 -10.07
CA CYS A 323 -10.78 -21.24 -8.78
C CYS A 323 -11.81 -20.10 -8.91
N HIS A 324 -11.66 -19.24 -9.91
CA HIS A 324 -12.46 -18.01 -10.06
C HIS A 324 -13.93 -18.30 -10.34
N HIS A 325 -14.26 -19.33 -11.13
CA HIS A 325 -15.64 -19.71 -11.40
C HIS A 325 -16.41 -20.17 -10.16
N ASN A 326 -15.77 -20.97 -9.30
CA ASN A 326 -16.40 -21.45 -8.07
C ASN A 326 -16.62 -20.31 -7.08
N ILE A 327 -15.62 -19.43 -6.90
CA ILE A 327 -15.76 -18.25 -6.03
C ILE A 327 -16.85 -17.32 -6.56
N PHE A 328 -16.87 -17.04 -7.86
CA PHE A 328 -17.89 -16.20 -8.49
C PHE A 328 -19.30 -16.75 -8.23
N LYS A 329 -19.50 -18.06 -8.42
CA LYS A 329 -20.77 -18.73 -8.09
C LYS A 329 -21.13 -18.58 -6.61
N MET A 330 -20.17 -18.78 -5.71
CA MET A 330 -20.38 -18.62 -4.27
C MET A 330 -20.82 -17.20 -3.92
N ILE A 331 -20.21 -16.18 -4.53
CA ILE A 331 -20.57 -14.76 -4.32
C ILE A 331 -21.99 -14.49 -4.82
N ILE A 332 -22.31 -14.82 -6.07
CA ILE A 332 -23.65 -14.53 -6.64
C ILE A 332 -24.76 -15.30 -5.93
N SER A 333 -24.48 -16.52 -5.47
CA SER A 333 -25.46 -17.35 -4.73
C SER A 333 -25.64 -16.95 -3.27
N HIS A 334 -24.84 -16.04 -2.73
CA HIS A 334 -24.92 -15.65 -1.33
C HIS A 334 -26.20 -14.86 -1.06
N SER A 335 -26.89 -15.18 0.04
CA SER A 335 -28.21 -14.60 0.37
C SER A 335 -28.21 -13.07 0.46
N ARG A 336 -27.14 -12.48 1.02
CA ARG A 336 -26.97 -11.02 1.14
C ARG A 336 -26.34 -10.34 -0.09
N PHE A 337 -26.02 -11.08 -1.15
CA PHE A 337 -25.34 -10.51 -2.32
C PHE A 337 -26.13 -9.37 -2.97
N VAL A 338 -27.41 -9.62 -3.27
CA VAL A 338 -28.29 -8.62 -3.89
C VAL A 338 -28.51 -7.44 -2.94
N GLU A 339 -28.74 -7.70 -1.65
CA GLU A 339 -28.90 -6.67 -0.63
C GLU A 339 -27.69 -5.72 -0.59
N ILE A 340 -26.47 -6.26 -0.52
CA ILE A 340 -25.23 -5.46 -0.48
C ILE A 340 -25.03 -4.68 -1.79
N MET A 341 -25.30 -5.29 -2.94
CA MET A 341 -25.18 -4.62 -4.24
C MET A 341 -26.12 -3.42 -4.41
N LEU A 342 -27.32 -3.51 -3.86
CA LEU A 342 -28.33 -2.45 -3.89
C LEU A 342 -28.18 -1.44 -2.74
N SER A 343 -27.35 -1.74 -1.74
CA SER A 343 -27.04 -0.86 -0.62
C SER A 343 -25.98 0.20 -0.95
N ASP A 344 -25.81 1.17 -0.04
CA ASP A 344 -24.69 2.12 -0.03
C ASP A 344 -23.52 1.66 0.89
N SER A 345 -23.45 0.34 1.20
CA SER A 345 -22.40 -0.21 2.06
C SER A 345 -21.01 -0.06 1.41
N PRO A 346 -19.94 0.24 2.19
CA PRO A 346 -18.58 0.30 1.67
C PRO A 346 -18.11 -1.03 1.05
N LEU A 347 -18.71 -2.15 1.46
CA LEU A 347 -18.45 -3.47 0.87
C LEU A 347 -18.80 -3.56 -0.61
N LYS A 348 -19.78 -2.79 -1.08
CA LYS A 348 -20.23 -2.81 -2.47
C LYS A 348 -19.05 -2.54 -3.41
N SER A 349 -18.20 -1.57 -3.06
CA SER A 349 -17.01 -1.24 -3.83
C SER A 349 -16.06 -2.42 -3.96
N SER A 350 -15.69 -3.07 -2.84
CA SER A 350 -14.81 -4.24 -2.85
C SER A 350 -15.41 -5.43 -3.61
N LEU A 351 -16.71 -5.62 -3.48
CA LEU A 351 -17.43 -6.69 -4.17
C LEU A 351 -17.54 -6.45 -5.68
N VAL A 352 -17.72 -5.21 -6.12
CA VAL A 352 -17.66 -4.87 -7.55
C VAL A 352 -16.25 -5.08 -8.11
N ILE A 353 -15.20 -4.77 -7.35
CA ILE A 353 -13.81 -4.99 -7.78
C ILE A 353 -13.52 -6.47 -8.00
N ILE A 354 -13.88 -7.34 -7.04
CA ILE A 354 -13.63 -8.80 -7.21
C ILE A 354 -14.44 -9.38 -8.38
N LEU A 355 -15.68 -8.93 -8.59
CA LEU A 355 -16.48 -9.33 -9.76
C LEU A 355 -15.82 -8.87 -11.07
N LYS A 356 -15.31 -7.64 -11.13
CA LYS A 356 -14.57 -7.12 -12.29
C LYS A 356 -13.36 -7.98 -12.60
N VAL A 357 -12.57 -8.39 -11.59
CA VAL A 357 -11.41 -9.28 -11.77
C VAL A 357 -11.82 -10.60 -12.42
N PHE A 358 -12.89 -11.22 -11.92
CA PHE A 358 -13.39 -12.49 -12.48
C PHE A 358 -13.97 -12.36 -13.88
N ILE A 359 -14.72 -11.29 -14.14
CA ILE A 359 -15.37 -11.03 -15.43
C ILE A 359 -14.32 -10.71 -16.50
N LYS A 360 -13.40 -9.78 -16.24
CA LYS A 360 -12.34 -9.42 -17.20
C LYS A 360 -11.33 -10.54 -17.42
N GLY A 361 -11.12 -11.40 -16.42
CA GLY A 361 -10.27 -12.60 -16.55
C GLY A 361 -10.80 -13.62 -17.57
N GLY A 362 -12.06 -13.50 -18.03
CA GLY A 362 -12.62 -14.30 -19.13
C GLY A 362 -12.98 -15.75 -18.77
N GLN A 363 -12.97 -16.10 -17.48
CA GLN A 363 -13.13 -17.49 -17.00
C GLN A 363 -14.51 -17.77 -16.37
N VAL A 364 -15.45 -16.83 -16.50
CA VAL A 364 -16.78 -16.92 -15.87
C VAL A 364 -17.87 -16.77 -16.93
N PRO A 365 -18.95 -17.57 -16.88
CA PRO A 365 -20.07 -17.42 -17.80
C PRO A 365 -20.77 -16.07 -17.59
N LEU A 366 -20.79 -15.26 -18.64
CA LEU A 366 -21.54 -14.01 -18.69
C LEU A 366 -23.00 -14.35 -19.02
N ALA A 367 -23.88 -14.25 -18.02
CA ALA A 367 -25.31 -14.48 -18.22
C ALA A 367 -26.04 -13.14 -18.38
N PRO A 368 -26.95 -12.98 -19.36
CA PRO A 368 -27.75 -11.77 -19.53
C PRO A 368 -28.51 -11.37 -18.24
N SER A 369 -28.89 -12.35 -17.42
CA SER A 369 -29.56 -12.16 -16.13
C SER A 369 -28.78 -11.31 -15.11
N HIS A 370 -27.47 -11.12 -15.29
CA HIS A 370 -26.68 -10.26 -14.40
C HIS A 370 -26.84 -8.77 -14.71
N VAL A 371 -27.20 -8.42 -15.95
CA VAL A 371 -27.26 -7.02 -16.42
C VAL A 371 -28.24 -6.17 -15.58
N PRO A 372 -29.48 -6.62 -15.31
CA PRO A 372 -30.41 -5.85 -14.48
C PRO A 372 -29.89 -5.52 -13.07
N LEU A 373 -29.17 -6.45 -12.45
CA LEU A 373 -28.58 -6.25 -11.13
C LEU A 373 -27.49 -5.18 -11.17
N PHE A 374 -26.59 -5.23 -12.17
CA PHE A 374 -25.54 -4.22 -12.32
C PHE A 374 -26.12 -2.83 -12.61
N LEU A 375 -27.15 -2.74 -13.46
CA LEU A 375 -27.88 -1.49 -13.70
C LEU A 375 -28.54 -0.95 -12.43
N SER A 376 -29.06 -1.84 -11.58
CA SER A 376 -29.71 -1.48 -10.32
C SER A 376 -28.71 -1.02 -9.25
N ALA A 377 -27.50 -1.58 -9.26
CA ALA A 377 -26.40 -1.14 -8.39
C ALA A 377 -25.74 0.16 -8.88
N TYR A 378 -25.87 0.50 -10.16
CA TYR A 378 -25.23 1.64 -10.81
C TYR A 378 -26.03 2.93 -10.61
N ASN A 379 -25.36 4.05 -10.30
CA ASN A 379 -26.02 5.36 -10.11
C ASN A 379 -25.76 6.37 -11.24
N ALA A 380 -25.14 5.93 -12.36
CA ALA A 380 -24.72 6.79 -13.46
C ALA A 380 -23.69 7.86 -13.08
N THR A 381 -22.96 7.69 -11.98
CA THR A 381 -21.99 8.67 -11.47
C THR A 381 -20.54 8.34 -11.81
N LEU A 382 -19.63 9.29 -11.55
CA LEU A 382 -18.19 9.11 -11.63
C LEU A 382 -17.57 8.58 -10.33
N SER A 383 -18.36 8.03 -9.39
CA SER A 383 -17.78 7.31 -8.25
C SER A 383 -16.97 6.09 -8.73
N HIS A 384 -15.92 5.71 -8.00
CA HIS A 384 -15.09 4.55 -8.39
C HIS A 384 -15.93 3.27 -8.57
N THR A 385 -16.90 3.04 -7.69
CA THR A 385 -17.82 1.90 -7.76
C THR A 385 -18.62 1.91 -9.05
N ASP A 386 -19.18 3.06 -9.43
CA ASP A 386 -19.93 3.20 -10.67
C ASP A 386 -19.03 3.06 -11.90
N GLN A 387 -17.81 3.60 -11.88
CA GLN A 387 -16.85 3.40 -12.97
C GLN A 387 -16.52 1.92 -13.18
N TYR A 388 -16.33 1.14 -12.10
CA TYR A 388 -16.15 -0.30 -12.20
C TYR A 388 -17.39 -1.03 -12.72
N LEU A 389 -18.60 -0.65 -12.27
CA LEU A 389 -19.86 -1.21 -12.78
C LEU A 389 -20.03 -0.90 -14.27
N PHE A 390 -19.71 0.32 -14.71
CA PHE A 390 -19.76 0.71 -16.10
C PHE A 390 -18.77 -0.10 -16.95
N GLU A 391 -17.53 -0.31 -16.48
CA GLU A 391 -16.58 -1.20 -17.14
C GLU A 391 -17.10 -2.64 -17.26
N ILE A 392 -17.79 -3.15 -16.23
CA ILE A 392 -18.43 -4.48 -16.28
C ILE A 392 -19.50 -4.49 -17.38
N LEU A 393 -20.39 -3.50 -17.41
CA LEU A 393 -21.46 -3.41 -18.41
C LEU A 393 -20.89 -3.32 -19.85
N GLN A 394 -19.83 -2.53 -20.05
CA GLN A 394 -19.12 -2.47 -21.33
C GLN A 394 -18.50 -3.82 -21.72
N HIS A 395 -17.97 -4.58 -20.76
CA HIS A 395 -17.45 -5.91 -21.02
C HIS A 395 -18.55 -6.90 -21.44
N TYR A 396 -19.75 -6.79 -20.88
CA TYR A 396 -20.90 -7.58 -21.32
C TYR A 396 -21.30 -7.24 -22.76
N GLU A 397 -21.35 -5.95 -23.10
CA GLU A 397 -21.65 -5.50 -24.47
C GLU A 397 -20.56 -5.97 -25.46
N ALA A 398 -19.28 -5.91 -25.09
CA ALA A 398 -18.17 -6.35 -25.94
C ALA A 398 -18.07 -7.87 -26.13
N LYS A 399 -18.77 -8.68 -25.32
CA LYS A 399 -18.79 -10.15 -25.39
C LYS A 399 -20.11 -10.68 -25.97
N ASP A 400 -20.80 -9.86 -26.76
CA ASP A 400 -22.04 -10.20 -27.48
C ASP A 400 -23.22 -10.63 -26.59
N VAL A 401 -23.26 -10.18 -25.32
CA VAL A 401 -24.48 -10.29 -24.52
C VAL A 401 -25.50 -9.31 -25.09
N ASP A 402 -26.73 -9.77 -25.37
CA ASP A 402 -27.75 -8.90 -25.94
C ASP A 402 -28.19 -7.82 -24.94
N MET A 403 -27.66 -6.62 -25.13
CA MET A 403 -27.96 -5.46 -24.31
C MET A 403 -29.19 -4.69 -24.81
N HIS A 404 -29.75 -5.03 -25.97
CA HIS A 404 -30.88 -4.31 -26.57
C HIS A 404 -32.18 -4.51 -25.80
N GLU A 405 -32.37 -5.67 -25.16
CA GLU A 405 -33.54 -5.97 -24.33
C GLU A 405 -33.70 -4.98 -23.16
N TYR A 406 -32.59 -4.42 -22.68
CA TYR A 406 -32.58 -3.51 -21.54
C TYR A 406 -32.59 -2.02 -21.91
N LYS A 407 -32.53 -1.68 -23.21
CA LYS A 407 -32.57 -0.28 -23.68
C LYS A 407 -34.03 0.23 -23.71
N PRO A 408 -34.28 1.51 -23.35
CA PRO A 408 -33.34 2.45 -22.76
C PRO A 408 -32.96 2.07 -21.33
N TYR A 409 -31.69 2.21 -20.95
CA TYR A 409 -31.24 1.78 -19.62
C TYR A 409 -31.84 2.66 -18.52
N LEU A 410 -32.52 2.02 -17.56
CA LEU A 410 -32.76 2.59 -16.24
C LEU A 410 -31.59 2.23 -15.32
N TRP A 411 -31.36 3.01 -14.27
CA TRP A 411 -30.32 2.74 -13.28
C TRP A 411 -30.81 2.98 -11.85
N GLY A 412 -30.02 2.53 -10.88
CA GLY A 412 -30.27 2.70 -9.44
C GLY A 412 -31.56 2.01 -8.98
N SER A 413 -32.22 2.61 -8.00
CA SER A 413 -33.49 2.09 -7.45
C SER A 413 -34.61 1.97 -8.49
N ALA A 414 -34.60 2.81 -9.53
CA ALA A 414 -35.56 2.72 -10.62
C ALA A 414 -35.38 1.44 -11.46
N ALA A 415 -34.13 1.05 -11.71
CA ALA A 415 -33.83 -0.24 -12.34
C ALA A 415 -34.21 -1.41 -11.42
N ALA A 416 -33.95 -1.32 -10.11
CA ALA A 416 -34.29 -2.38 -9.17
C ALA A 416 -35.80 -2.68 -9.16
N ASN A 417 -36.62 -1.63 -9.16
CA ASN A 417 -38.08 -1.72 -9.22
C ASN A 417 -38.58 -2.21 -10.58
N TYR A 418 -37.98 -1.72 -11.67
CA TYR A 418 -38.43 -2.03 -13.03
C TYR A 418 -38.11 -3.47 -13.40
N TYR A 419 -36.87 -3.91 -13.18
CA TYR A 419 -36.42 -5.25 -13.52
C TYR A 419 -36.76 -6.28 -12.42
N SER A 420 -37.40 -5.87 -11.32
CA SER A 420 -37.86 -6.75 -10.23
C SER A 420 -36.73 -7.59 -9.62
N VAL A 421 -35.61 -6.94 -9.28
CA VAL A 421 -34.38 -7.62 -8.82
C VAL A 421 -34.54 -8.31 -7.45
N SER A 422 -35.64 -8.07 -6.72
CA SER A 422 -35.91 -8.61 -5.37
C SER A 422 -36.60 -9.98 -5.33
N ASP A 423 -37.36 -10.37 -6.35
CA ASP A 423 -38.12 -11.63 -6.35
C ASP A 423 -37.42 -12.69 -7.20
N SER A 424 -36.26 -13.14 -6.69
CA SER A 424 -35.40 -14.17 -7.27
C SER A 424 -34.76 -13.79 -8.61
N ILE A 425 -33.56 -14.31 -8.87
CA ILE A 425 -32.79 -14.19 -10.13
C ILE A 425 -33.56 -14.82 -11.34
N MET A 426 -34.85 -15.10 -11.24
CA MET A 426 -35.67 -15.75 -12.25
C MET A 426 -37.11 -15.25 -12.22
N SER A 427 -37.38 -14.09 -12.81
CA SER A 427 -38.70 -13.86 -13.39
C SER A 427 -38.56 -13.20 -14.76
N LYS A 428 -38.87 -13.99 -15.79
CA LYS A 428 -39.16 -13.54 -17.15
C LYS A 428 -40.42 -12.68 -17.10
N THR A 429 -40.30 -11.43 -16.68
CA THR A 429 -41.45 -10.52 -16.64
C THR A 429 -41.53 -9.75 -17.96
N LEU A 430 -42.28 -10.35 -18.89
CA LEU A 430 -42.90 -9.80 -20.11
C LEU A 430 -42.45 -8.40 -20.57
N ASN A 431 -41.75 -8.35 -21.71
CA ASN A 431 -41.92 -7.39 -22.81
C ASN A 431 -42.51 -6.01 -22.44
N ARG A 432 -41.82 -5.24 -21.61
CA ARG A 432 -42.00 -3.80 -21.55
C ARG A 432 -40.62 -3.21 -21.71
N GLN A 433 -40.43 -2.43 -22.76
CA GLN A 433 -39.29 -1.52 -22.85
C GLN A 433 -39.63 -0.30 -21.99
N PRO A 434 -38.68 0.21 -21.19
CA PRO A 434 -38.90 1.41 -20.40
C PRO A 434 -39.16 2.59 -21.33
N HIS A 435 -40.07 3.48 -20.93
CA HIS A 435 -40.41 4.62 -21.76
C HIS A 435 -39.25 5.64 -21.71
N PRO A 436 -38.83 6.26 -22.83
CA PRO A 436 -37.77 7.27 -22.88
C PRO A 436 -37.90 8.40 -21.82
N SER A 437 -39.13 8.78 -21.47
CA SER A 437 -39.37 9.79 -20.43
C SER A 437 -38.98 9.35 -19.01
N GLN A 438 -38.94 8.04 -18.72
CA GLN A 438 -38.53 7.53 -17.41
C GLN A 438 -37.04 7.78 -17.17
N VAL A 439 -36.21 7.73 -18.21
CA VAL A 439 -34.78 8.07 -18.13
C VAL A 439 -34.59 9.51 -17.65
N THR A 440 -35.32 10.46 -18.24
CA THR A 440 -35.19 11.88 -17.87
C THR A 440 -35.58 12.16 -16.42
N THR A 441 -36.45 11.34 -15.82
CA THR A 441 -36.84 11.51 -14.41
C THR A 441 -35.78 11.01 -13.41
N LEU A 442 -34.75 10.28 -13.87
CA LEU A 442 -33.66 9.79 -13.01
C LEU A 442 -32.56 10.82 -12.76
N LEU A 443 -32.54 11.92 -13.54
CA LEU A 443 -31.55 12.97 -13.38
C LEU A 443 -31.93 13.87 -12.20
N LEU A 444 -31.11 13.82 -11.16
CA LEU A 444 -31.24 14.63 -9.96
C LEU A 444 -30.64 16.00 -10.20
N GLU A 445 -31.43 17.05 -9.96
CA GLU A 445 -31.04 18.45 -10.20
C GLU A 445 -29.70 18.83 -9.55
N LEU A 446 -29.43 18.35 -8.33
CA LEU A 446 -28.16 18.59 -7.63
C LEU A 446 -26.96 18.03 -8.38
N TYR A 447 -27.08 16.82 -8.95
CA TYR A 447 -25.98 16.15 -9.64
C TYR A 447 -25.81 16.71 -11.05
N VAL A 448 -26.91 17.07 -11.73
CA VAL A 448 -26.87 17.83 -12.99
C VAL A 448 -26.10 19.13 -12.80
N LYS A 449 -26.49 19.93 -11.79
CA LYS A 449 -25.83 21.22 -11.51
C LYS A 449 -24.33 21.03 -11.29
N ARG A 450 -23.92 20.08 -10.45
CA ARG A 450 -22.49 19.78 -10.20
C ARG A 450 -21.75 19.32 -11.46
N THR A 451 -22.37 18.45 -12.25
CA THR A 451 -21.79 17.93 -13.50
C THR A 451 -21.58 19.06 -14.51
N VAL A 452 -22.54 19.99 -14.61
CA VAL A 452 -22.43 21.16 -15.50
C VAL A 452 -21.38 22.14 -15.00
N THR A 453 -21.32 22.44 -13.70
CA THR A 453 -20.38 23.43 -13.16
C THR A 453 -18.94 22.95 -13.15
N GLU A 454 -18.73 21.65 -12.95
CA GLU A 454 -17.41 21.04 -12.81
C GLU A 454 -17.30 19.82 -13.73
N PHE A 455 -17.52 20.06 -15.03
CA PHE A 455 -17.55 19.04 -16.06
C PHE A 455 -16.21 18.28 -16.15
N PRO A 456 -16.21 16.94 -16.27
CA PRO A 456 -15.01 16.13 -16.34
C PRO A 456 -14.34 16.21 -17.73
N LEU A 457 -13.52 17.24 -17.95
CA LEU A 457 -12.92 17.56 -19.26
C LEU A 457 -12.10 16.42 -19.89
N ASN A 458 -11.48 15.57 -19.08
CA ASN A 458 -10.59 14.47 -19.53
C ASN A 458 -11.28 13.10 -19.52
N ARG A 459 -12.60 13.04 -19.35
CA ARG A 459 -13.33 11.77 -19.38
C ARG A 459 -13.48 11.30 -20.83
N GLU A 460 -12.99 10.10 -21.12
CA GLU A 460 -13.12 9.43 -22.42
C GLU A 460 -14.48 8.72 -22.56
N LEU A 461 -15.04 8.67 -23.78
CA LEU A 461 -16.28 7.93 -24.05
C LEU A 461 -16.16 6.42 -23.76
N ILE A 462 -15.01 5.82 -24.09
CA ILE A 462 -14.64 4.45 -23.71
C ILE A 462 -13.44 4.57 -22.76
N PRO A 463 -13.65 4.50 -21.45
CA PRO A 463 -12.60 4.76 -20.48
C PRO A 463 -11.48 3.71 -20.52
N SER A 464 -10.25 4.17 -20.68
CA SER A 464 -9.05 3.34 -20.54
C SER A 464 -8.63 3.14 -19.07
N HIS A 465 -8.85 4.16 -18.24
CA HIS A 465 -8.44 4.20 -16.83
C HIS A 465 -9.54 4.77 -15.93
N LEU A 466 -9.43 4.48 -14.62
CA LEU A 466 -10.26 5.12 -13.61
C LEU A 466 -9.88 6.59 -13.51
N SER A 467 -10.89 7.43 -13.38
CA SER A 467 -10.72 8.87 -13.21
C SER A 467 -11.04 9.26 -11.76
N ASP A 468 -10.15 10.00 -11.12
CA ASP A 468 -10.39 10.54 -9.78
C ASP A 468 -11.32 11.75 -9.89
N HIS A 469 -12.59 11.53 -9.59
CA HIS A 469 -13.63 12.55 -9.62
C HIS A 469 -14.46 12.50 -8.34
N GLU A 470 -15.08 13.64 -7.99
CA GLU A 470 -16.06 13.64 -6.92
C GLU A 470 -17.24 12.69 -7.24
N PRO A 471 -17.70 11.88 -6.28
CA PRO A 471 -18.68 10.82 -6.51
C PRO A 471 -20.08 11.34 -6.90
N LYS A 472 -20.35 12.65 -6.78
CA LYS A 472 -21.67 13.28 -6.99
C LYS A 472 -21.77 14.04 -8.32
N LYS A 473 -21.13 13.49 -9.36
CA LYS A 473 -21.17 13.97 -10.75
C LYS A 473 -21.59 12.81 -11.65
N TYR A 474 -22.44 13.10 -12.63
CA TYR A 474 -22.86 12.11 -13.61
C TYR A 474 -21.73 11.79 -14.61
N ASP A 475 -21.70 10.55 -15.09
CA ASP A 475 -20.75 10.09 -16.08
C ASP A 475 -21.26 10.38 -17.50
N PRO A 476 -20.65 11.32 -18.26
CA PRO A 476 -21.08 11.63 -19.63
C PRO A 476 -20.90 10.44 -20.58
N SER A 477 -19.96 9.53 -20.29
CA SER A 477 -19.68 8.36 -21.14
C SER A 477 -20.84 7.37 -21.17
N PHE A 478 -21.62 7.30 -20.08
CA PHE A 478 -22.86 6.54 -20.03
C PHE A 478 -24.07 7.36 -20.52
N LEU A 479 -24.19 8.62 -20.08
CA LEU A 479 -25.37 9.42 -20.36
C LEU A 479 -25.51 9.84 -21.83
N LEU A 480 -24.42 10.20 -22.52
CA LEU A 480 -24.52 10.68 -23.90
C LEU A 480 -25.02 9.61 -24.88
N PRO A 481 -24.49 8.36 -24.88
CA PRO A 481 -25.08 7.28 -25.68
C PRO A 481 -26.55 7.03 -25.35
N LEU A 482 -26.94 7.13 -24.08
CA LEU A 482 -28.32 6.99 -23.66
C LEU A 482 -29.21 8.13 -24.18
N PHE A 483 -28.73 9.38 -24.15
CA PHE A 483 -29.42 10.55 -24.70
C PHE A 483 -29.62 10.42 -26.21
N ILE A 484 -28.58 10.01 -26.94
CA ILE A 484 -28.67 9.71 -28.37
C ILE A 484 -29.77 8.66 -28.61
N PHE A 485 -29.76 7.56 -27.86
CA PHE A 485 -30.74 6.49 -27.99
C PHE A 485 -32.16 6.98 -27.74
N ILE A 486 -32.42 7.67 -26.62
CA ILE A 486 -33.77 8.16 -26.33
C ILE A 486 -34.20 9.22 -27.34
N LEU A 487 -33.30 9.99 -27.96
CA LEU A 487 -33.60 10.97 -29.01
C LEU A 487 -33.66 10.36 -30.42
N SER A 488 -33.67 9.03 -30.59
CA SER A 488 -33.81 8.41 -31.92
C SER A 488 -35.09 8.90 -32.64
N PRO A 489 -35.11 8.99 -33.99
CA PRO A 489 -36.22 9.60 -34.73
C PRO A 489 -37.60 9.02 -34.42
N GLU A 490 -37.69 7.72 -34.12
CA GLU A 490 -38.92 6.99 -33.84
C GLU A 490 -39.35 7.08 -32.36
N SER A 491 -38.56 7.74 -31.51
CA SER A 491 -38.77 7.77 -30.07
C SER A 491 -39.79 8.84 -29.66
N PRO A 492 -40.80 8.51 -28.83
CA PRO A 492 -41.80 9.46 -28.33
C PRO A 492 -41.23 10.34 -27.20
N VAL A 493 -40.24 11.18 -27.49
CA VAL A 493 -39.59 12.04 -26.50
C VAL A 493 -40.43 13.27 -26.19
N GLN A 494 -40.59 13.55 -24.90
CA GLN A 494 -41.14 14.83 -24.43
C GLN A 494 -39.98 15.81 -24.24
N LEU A 495 -39.71 16.66 -25.25
CA LEU A 495 -38.57 17.59 -25.23
C LEU A 495 -38.54 18.46 -23.97
N ASN A 496 -39.70 18.93 -23.49
CA ASN A 496 -39.76 19.70 -22.24
C ASN A 496 -39.21 18.94 -21.03
N LYS A 497 -39.46 17.61 -20.94
CA LYS A 497 -38.87 16.78 -19.87
C LYS A 497 -37.38 16.60 -20.06
N PHE A 498 -36.91 16.45 -21.31
CA PHE A 498 -35.49 16.37 -21.62
C PHE A 498 -34.76 17.66 -21.19
N ILE A 499 -35.33 18.83 -21.46
CA ILE A 499 -34.75 20.12 -21.05
C ILE A 499 -34.82 20.28 -19.52
N ASN A 500 -36.00 20.10 -18.91
CA ASN A 500 -36.21 20.30 -17.46
C ASN A 500 -35.40 19.34 -16.59
N SER A 501 -35.11 18.13 -17.08
CA SER A 501 -34.24 17.18 -16.40
C SER A 501 -32.76 17.57 -16.42
N GLY A 502 -32.38 18.55 -17.24
CA GLY A 502 -30.99 18.95 -17.44
C GLY A 502 -30.19 18.06 -18.39
N ALA A 503 -30.82 17.13 -19.11
CA ALA A 503 -30.15 16.33 -20.14
C ALA A 503 -29.57 17.20 -21.27
N LEU A 504 -30.29 18.26 -21.67
CA LEU A 504 -29.78 19.25 -22.62
C LEU A 504 -28.57 20.00 -22.06
N ALA A 505 -28.60 20.37 -20.78
CA ALA A 505 -27.49 21.07 -20.12
C ALA A 505 -26.22 20.20 -20.08
N ILE A 506 -26.35 18.92 -19.75
CA ILE A 506 -25.22 17.97 -19.77
C ILE A 506 -24.68 17.81 -21.20
N SER A 507 -25.56 17.72 -22.20
CA SER A 507 -25.15 17.62 -23.61
C SER A 507 -24.35 18.85 -24.06
N LEU A 508 -24.79 20.06 -23.68
CA LEU A 508 -24.08 21.30 -23.97
C LEU A 508 -22.75 21.41 -23.21
N ALA A 509 -22.71 21.03 -21.93
CA ALA A 509 -21.46 21.01 -21.15
C ALA A 509 -20.41 20.07 -21.76
N SER A 510 -20.87 18.95 -22.35
CA SER A 510 -20.02 17.94 -22.98
C SER A 510 -19.27 18.43 -24.23
N LEU A 511 -19.70 19.54 -24.84
CA LEU A 511 -18.98 20.17 -25.95
C LEU A 511 -17.63 20.76 -25.54
N SER A 512 -17.39 20.94 -24.24
CA SER A 512 -16.08 21.35 -23.72
C SER A 512 -15.09 20.22 -23.48
N SER A 513 -15.48 18.95 -23.69
CA SER A 513 -14.60 17.80 -23.46
C SER A 513 -13.35 17.85 -24.31
N ASN A 514 -12.23 17.44 -23.73
CA ASN A 514 -10.97 17.23 -24.47
C ASN A 514 -11.04 15.96 -25.33
N ASP A 515 -11.88 14.98 -24.98
CA ASP A 515 -12.09 13.78 -25.78
C ASP A 515 -13.03 14.07 -26.99
N PRO A 516 -12.54 13.90 -28.24
CA PRO A 516 -13.36 14.11 -29.44
C PRO A 516 -14.59 13.20 -29.49
N SER A 517 -14.51 11.98 -28.94
CA SER A 517 -15.63 11.03 -28.99
C SER A 517 -16.80 11.51 -28.13
N ILE A 518 -16.54 12.02 -26.92
CA ILE A 518 -17.54 12.72 -26.10
C ILE A 518 -18.15 13.90 -26.86
N ARG A 519 -17.34 14.74 -27.52
CA ARG A 519 -17.85 15.89 -28.30
C ARG A 519 -18.76 15.43 -29.44
N LYS A 520 -18.35 14.44 -30.22
CA LYS A 520 -19.15 13.86 -31.32
C LYS A 520 -20.47 13.28 -30.81
N SER A 521 -20.47 12.57 -29.66
CA SER A 521 -21.70 12.09 -29.04
C SER A 521 -22.63 13.22 -28.57
N ALA A 522 -22.06 14.29 -28.00
CA ALA A 522 -22.82 15.47 -27.62
C ALA A 522 -23.45 16.18 -28.83
N TYR A 523 -22.70 16.36 -29.92
CA TYR A 523 -23.21 16.91 -31.17
C TYR A 523 -24.32 16.03 -31.77
N MET A 524 -24.17 14.71 -31.75
CA MET A 524 -25.22 13.78 -32.20
C MET A 524 -26.50 13.91 -31.36
N ALA A 525 -26.38 14.04 -30.04
CA ALA A 525 -27.54 14.27 -29.17
C ALA A 525 -28.22 15.60 -29.50
N LEU A 526 -27.46 16.68 -29.69
CA LEU A 526 -28.01 18.00 -30.07
C LEU A 526 -28.67 17.98 -31.45
N PHE A 527 -28.07 17.31 -32.43
CA PHE A 527 -28.64 17.14 -33.77
C PHE A 527 -29.98 16.41 -33.74
N ARG A 528 -30.06 15.31 -32.99
CA ARG A 528 -31.32 14.56 -32.81
C ARG A 528 -32.36 15.37 -32.06
N PHE A 529 -31.95 16.09 -31.01
CA PHE A 529 -32.81 17.02 -30.28
C PHE A 529 -33.40 18.09 -31.20
N GLN A 530 -32.58 18.71 -32.04
CA GLN A 530 -33.02 19.69 -33.04
C GLN A 530 -34.02 19.07 -34.02
N SER A 531 -33.76 17.85 -34.50
CA SER A 531 -34.65 17.15 -35.44
C SER A 531 -36.06 16.95 -34.85
N HIS A 532 -36.15 16.57 -33.57
CA HIS A 532 -37.43 16.51 -32.86
C HIS A 532 -38.08 17.89 -32.70
N LEU A 533 -37.28 18.93 -32.42
CA LEU A 533 -37.77 20.29 -32.24
C LEU A 533 -38.35 20.88 -33.53
N SER A 534 -37.74 20.61 -34.69
CA SER A 534 -38.24 21.02 -36.00
C SER A 534 -39.57 20.35 -36.37
N GLY A 535 -39.89 19.20 -35.78
CA GLY A 535 -41.18 18.52 -35.93
C GLY A 535 -42.31 19.08 -35.06
N MET A 536 -42.02 19.99 -34.11
CA MET A 536 -43.02 20.59 -33.22
C MET A 536 -43.66 21.84 -33.83
N LYS A 537 -44.88 22.18 -33.36
CA LYS A 537 -45.53 23.44 -33.74
C LYS A 537 -44.73 24.64 -33.20
N HIS A 538 -44.58 25.68 -34.01
CA HIS A 538 -43.75 26.86 -33.71
C HIS A 538 -44.08 27.53 -32.36
N GLU A 539 -45.36 27.59 -31.97
CA GLU A 539 -45.83 28.13 -30.68
C GLU A 539 -45.29 27.37 -29.46
N GLN A 540 -44.97 26.08 -29.62
CA GLN A 540 -44.45 25.21 -28.56
C GLN A 540 -42.91 25.15 -28.55
N ALA A 541 -42.25 25.63 -29.62
CA ALA A 541 -40.81 25.48 -29.83
C ALA A 541 -40.02 26.82 -29.74
N GLY A 542 -40.69 27.98 -29.81
CA GLY A 542 -40.09 29.29 -30.11
C GLY A 542 -38.74 29.61 -29.45
N LEU A 543 -38.70 29.75 -28.12
CA LEU A 543 -37.47 30.16 -27.41
C LEU A 543 -36.34 29.11 -27.49
N VAL A 544 -36.70 27.83 -27.39
CA VAL A 544 -35.73 26.72 -27.42
C VAL A 544 -35.17 26.55 -28.84
N ALA A 545 -35.99 26.69 -29.87
CA ALA A 545 -35.57 26.62 -31.26
C ALA A 545 -34.58 27.73 -31.58
N HIS A 546 -34.92 28.97 -31.20
CA HIS A 546 -34.02 30.09 -31.39
C HIS A 546 -32.71 29.94 -30.60
N PHE A 547 -32.76 29.39 -29.39
CA PHE A 547 -31.57 29.11 -28.59
C PHE A 547 -30.64 28.10 -29.28
N ILE A 548 -31.19 26.99 -29.79
CA ILE A 548 -30.43 25.95 -30.49
C ILE A 548 -29.89 26.46 -31.84
N ASP A 549 -30.67 27.25 -32.59
CA ASP A 549 -30.22 27.84 -33.86
C ASP A 549 -29.03 28.80 -33.68
N VAL A 550 -29.04 29.61 -32.61
CA VAL A 550 -27.91 30.49 -32.28
C VAL A 550 -26.65 29.67 -31.97
N ILE A 551 -26.80 28.59 -31.19
CA ILE A 551 -25.68 27.68 -30.89
C ILE A 551 -25.14 27.05 -32.17
N ARG A 552 -26.01 26.52 -33.04
CA ARG A 552 -25.62 25.90 -34.32
C ARG A 552 -24.86 26.86 -35.22
N ASN A 553 -25.36 28.09 -35.36
CA ASN A 553 -24.72 29.12 -36.18
C ASN A 553 -23.36 29.51 -35.60
N GLY A 554 -23.24 29.62 -34.26
CA GLY A 554 -21.97 29.87 -33.60
C GLY A 554 -20.95 28.75 -33.80
N ILE A 555 -21.35 27.48 -33.67
CA ILE A 555 -20.48 26.32 -33.91
C ILE A 555 -20.05 26.28 -35.38
N SER A 556 -20.94 26.59 -36.32
CA SER A 556 -20.61 26.56 -37.75
C SER A 556 -19.52 27.57 -38.13
N GLN A 557 -19.37 28.65 -37.37
CA GLN A 557 -18.29 29.63 -37.55
C GLN A 557 -16.94 29.17 -36.98
N LEU A 558 -16.93 28.12 -36.15
CA LEU A 558 -15.71 27.54 -35.58
C LEU A 558 -15.14 26.42 -36.47
N ILE A 559 -15.89 25.98 -37.48
CA ILE A 559 -15.45 24.95 -38.43
C ILE A 559 -14.69 25.66 -39.54
N ASP A 560 -13.36 25.57 -39.51
CA ASP A 560 -12.51 26.01 -40.62
C ASP A 560 -12.43 24.89 -41.68
N ASP A 561 -12.59 25.23 -42.96
CA ASP A 561 -12.56 24.27 -44.10
C ASP A 561 -11.25 23.47 -44.23
N ASN A 562 -10.20 23.86 -43.50
CA ASN A 562 -8.87 23.23 -43.52
C ASN A 562 -8.57 22.36 -42.29
N ASP A 563 -9.46 22.33 -41.29
CA ASP A 563 -9.21 21.61 -40.03
C ASP A 563 -9.70 20.15 -40.12
N GLN A 564 -8.89 19.20 -39.67
CA GLN A 564 -9.25 17.77 -39.69
C GLN A 564 -10.14 17.36 -38.50
N ASP A 565 -10.34 18.25 -37.51
CA ASP A 565 -11.23 17.98 -36.39
C ASP A 565 -12.69 18.28 -36.77
N GLU A 566 -13.41 17.24 -37.17
CA GLU A 566 -14.86 17.27 -37.44
C GLU A 566 -15.73 17.62 -36.21
N SER A 567 -15.13 17.86 -35.04
CA SER A 567 -15.82 18.11 -33.77
C SER A 567 -15.22 19.29 -33.01
N PRO A 568 -15.59 20.55 -33.37
CA PRO A 568 -15.08 21.74 -32.69
C PRO A 568 -15.25 21.67 -31.17
N GLN A 569 -14.23 22.07 -30.42
CA GLN A 569 -14.32 22.17 -28.96
C GLN A 569 -14.81 23.57 -28.56
N LEU A 570 -15.84 23.62 -27.72
CA LEU A 570 -16.24 24.88 -27.09
C LEU A 570 -15.40 25.13 -25.83
N SER A 571 -15.07 26.39 -25.55
CA SER A 571 -14.44 26.70 -24.26
C SER A 571 -15.35 26.31 -23.10
N SER A 572 -14.76 25.93 -21.97
CA SER A 572 -15.52 25.55 -20.77
C SER A 572 -16.45 26.67 -20.30
N ILE A 573 -16.01 27.93 -20.39
CA ILE A 573 -16.81 29.11 -20.03
C ILE A 573 -18.08 29.19 -20.90
N VAL A 574 -17.94 29.06 -22.22
CA VAL A 574 -19.06 29.11 -23.15
C VAL A 574 -20.00 27.94 -22.93
N SER A 575 -19.46 26.72 -22.78
CA SER A 575 -20.26 25.51 -22.57
C SER A 575 -21.04 25.55 -21.26
N ILE A 576 -20.44 26.03 -20.17
CA ILE A 576 -21.10 26.23 -18.87
C ILE A 576 -22.19 27.28 -18.97
N PHE A 577 -21.92 28.40 -19.66
CA PHE A 577 -22.92 29.44 -19.88
C PHE A 577 -24.13 28.88 -20.63
N LEU A 578 -23.91 28.22 -21.77
CA LEU A 578 -24.98 27.60 -22.56
C LEU A 578 -25.75 26.54 -21.77
N ALA A 579 -25.05 25.67 -21.05
CA ALA A 579 -25.67 24.65 -20.22
C ALA A 579 -26.56 25.26 -19.13
N ARG A 580 -26.08 26.27 -18.40
CA ARG A 580 -26.88 26.99 -17.39
C ARG A 580 -28.05 27.74 -18.00
N SER A 581 -27.85 28.41 -19.14
CA SER A 581 -28.93 29.06 -19.88
C SER A 581 -30.01 28.08 -20.29
N SER A 582 -29.66 26.86 -20.72
CA SER A 582 -30.65 25.84 -21.09
C SER A 582 -31.54 25.40 -19.92
N LEU A 583 -31.03 25.41 -18.69
CA LEU A 583 -31.80 25.14 -17.47
C LEU A 583 -32.76 26.29 -17.12
N ILE A 584 -32.45 27.52 -17.55
CA ILE A 584 -33.27 28.71 -17.30
C ILE A 584 -34.35 28.83 -18.37
N VAL A 585 -34.00 28.62 -19.65
CA VAL A 585 -34.93 28.65 -20.82
C VAL A 585 -36.12 27.71 -20.61
N SER A 586 -35.94 26.67 -19.80
CA SER A 586 -36.96 25.70 -19.46
C SER A 586 -37.96 26.17 -18.38
N ASN A 587 -37.65 27.27 -17.67
CA ASN A 587 -38.44 27.81 -16.58
C ASN A 587 -39.07 29.18 -16.95
N PRO A 588 -40.34 29.20 -17.38
CA PRO A 588 -41.03 30.43 -17.77
C PRO A 588 -41.31 31.39 -16.60
N SER A 589 -40.99 31.01 -15.35
CA SER A 589 -41.17 31.85 -14.15
C SER A 589 -39.86 32.50 -13.68
N HIS A 590 -38.74 32.24 -14.36
CA HIS A 590 -37.43 32.77 -13.97
C HIS A 590 -37.33 34.27 -14.32
N GLN A 591 -36.86 35.10 -13.38
CA GLN A 591 -36.79 36.57 -13.51
C GLN A 591 -35.96 37.11 -14.71
N LEU A 592 -35.31 36.24 -15.47
CA LEU A 592 -34.45 36.59 -16.62
C LEU A 592 -35.11 36.28 -17.98
N ILE A 593 -36.31 35.67 -17.96
CA ILE A 593 -37.19 35.42 -19.12
C ILE A 593 -38.43 36.27 -18.92
#